data_AF-A0A4R8BCK4-F1
#
_entry.id   AF-A0A4R8BCK4-F1
#
_cell.length_a   1.000
_cell.length_b   1.000
_cell.length_c   1.000
_cell.angle_alpha   90.00
_cell.angle_beta   90.00
_cell.angle_gamma   90.00
#
_symmetry.space_group_name_H-M   'P 1'
#
loop_
_entity.id
_entity.type
_entity.pdbx_description
1 polymer ?
#
loop_
_entity_poly.entity_id
_entity_poly.type
_entity_poly.pdbx_seq_one_letter_code
_entity_poly.pdbx_strand_id
1 'polypeptide(L)'
;MILADGWDKINESERETADTFFPDSLSIKWFSYNEQKFYNGVFTLPYEKIVEKALDMGIKNDYTSNKILHFIAEVQPKGKVAVWIQKFNKDNTDLKFKIGTYQAKEIKGTWHIFDDRSETDTISNINIAQKVALVLEQHRYKLDIKLPNGYSLRDSSFDLFNQKICFFNQSKWKDTIFNFLPQGFDLTWGKGNKNFRAGFCFYENEVLKAFRKEYTTKESSQAEELILELIVNDNNDEIKVILRNTKTNAEIIFKDKCKSQFDRSIIQIR
;
A
#
# COMPACT_ATOMS: atom_id res chain seq x y z
N MET A 1 4.22 -4.17 -5.37
CA MET A 1 3.73 -5.46 -5.93
C MET A 1 2.23 -5.48 -5.74
N ILE A 2 1.43 -5.58 -6.79
CA ILE A 2 -0.03 -5.72 -6.63
C ILE A 2 -0.34 -7.21 -6.82
N LEU A 3 -0.87 -7.83 -5.77
CA LEU A 3 -1.36 -9.21 -5.77
C LEU A 3 -2.83 -9.17 -6.19
N ALA A 4 -3.24 -10.11 -7.06
CA ALA A 4 -4.60 -10.18 -7.59
C ALA A 4 -5.64 -10.49 -6.50
N ASP A 5 -5.22 -11.20 -5.44
CA ASP A 5 -6.15 -11.71 -4.45
C ASP A 5 -5.94 -10.98 -3.12
N GLY A 6 -6.92 -10.16 -2.78
CA GLY A 6 -7.05 -9.59 -1.44
C GLY A 6 -7.21 -10.69 -0.41
N TRP A 7 -6.76 -10.40 0.82
CA TRP A 7 -6.79 -11.30 1.98
C TRP A 7 -8.16 -11.93 2.27
N ASP A 8 -9.22 -11.32 1.73
CA ASP A 8 -10.62 -11.59 2.08
C ASP A 8 -11.31 -12.69 1.25
N LYS A 9 -10.66 -13.26 0.21
CA LYS A 9 -11.29 -14.29 -0.66
C LYS A 9 -10.73 -15.71 -0.57
N ILE A 10 -9.68 -15.96 0.23
CA ILE A 10 -8.94 -17.24 0.18
C ILE A 10 -9.41 -18.28 1.23
N ASN A 11 -10.28 -17.93 2.18
CA ASN A 11 -10.56 -18.79 3.34
C ASN A 11 -12.05 -19.15 3.58
N GLU A 12 -12.89 -19.25 2.55
CA GLU A 12 -14.18 -19.95 2.72
C GLU A 12 -13.96 -21.45 2.49
N SER A 13 -13.87 -22.21 3.57
CA SER A 13 -13.92 -23.67 3.49
C SER A 13 -15.34 -24.10 3.14
N GLU A 14 -15.46 -25.02 2.16
CA GLU A 14 -16.70 -25.77 1.97
C GLU A 14 -17.01 -26.48 3.29
N ARG A 15 -18.20 -26.23 3.84
CA ARG A 15 -18.67 -26.83 5.09
C ARG A 15 -18.79 -28.33 4.88
N GLU A 16 -17.73 -29.09 5.22
CA GLU A 16 -17.70 -30.52 5.60
C GLU A 16 -16.30 -31.17 5.47
N THR A 17 -15.21 -30.44 5.21
CA THR A 17 -13.86 -31.04 5.28
C THR A 17 -13.39 -31.16 6.72
N ALA A 18 -13.62 -32.34 7.31
CA ALA A 18 -12.81 -32.82 8.42
C ALA A 18 -11.37 -33.09 7.90
N ASP A 19 -10.39 -32.79 8.74
CA ASP A 19 -8.95 -32.99 8.59
C ASP A 19 -8.12 -31.88 7.91
N THR A 20 -7.00 -31.58 8.58
CA THR A 20 -5.83 -30.78 8.21
C THR A 20 -5.69 -30.41 6.73
N PHE A 21 -6.19 -29.23 6.34
CA PHE A 21 -6.05 -28.73 4.96
C PHE A 21 -4.79 -27.86 4.86
N PHE A 22 -3.75 -28.39 4.23
CA PHE A 22 -2.61 -27.59 3.75
C PHE A 22 -2.68 -27.48 2.23
N PRO A 23 -2.26 -26.33 1.64
CA PRO A 23 -2.25 -26.18 0.19
C PRO A 23 -1.22 -27.12 -0.45
N ASP A 24 -1.63 -27.78 -1.53
CA ASP A 24 -0.78 -28.60 -2.40
C ASP A 24 -0.32 -27.84 -3.65
N SER A 25 -0.78 -26.60 -3.83
CA SER A 25 -0.54 -25.81 -5.02
C SER A 25 -0.56 -24.30 -4.72
N LEU A 26 0.12 -23.53 -5.58
CA LEU A 26 0.15 -22.07 -5.57
C LEU A 26 -0.09 -21.56 -6.99
N SER A 27 -1.15 -20.79 -7.17
CA SER A 27 -1.37 -19.97 -8.36
C SER A 27 -1.09 -18.51 -8.01
N ILE A 28 -0.24 -17.83 -8.77
CA ILE A 28 0.12 -16.44 -8.52
C ILE A 28 0.35 -15.68 -9.82
N LYS A 29 -0.24 -14.49 -9.90
CA LYS A 29 -0.02 -13.51 -10.97
C LYS A 29 0.44 -12.18 -10.37
N TRP A 30 1.40 -11.53 -11.01
CA TRP A 30 1.87 -10.22 -10.58
C TRP A 30 2.47 -9.40 -11.73
N PHE A 31 2.59 -8.10 -11.49
CA PHE A 31 3.31 -7.17 -12.35
C PHE A 31 4.58 -6.71 -11.64
N SER A 32 5.72 -6.90 -12.30
CA SER A 32 7.02 -6.40 -11.84
C SER A 32 7.20 -4.97 -12.34
N TYR A 33 7.11 -3.99 -11.44
CA TYR A 33 7.29 -2.58 -11.80
C TYR A 33 8.68 -2.30 -12.39
N ASN A 34 9.72 -2.91 -11.82
CA ASN A 34 11.10 -2.71 -12.26
C ASN A 34 11.37 -3.32 -13.64
N GLU A 35 10.71 -4.44 -13.96
CA GLU A 35 10.89 -5.13 -15.24
C GLU A 35 9.83 -4.76 -16.27
N GLN A 36 8.78 -4.06 -15.84
CA GLN A 36 7.58 -3.70 -16.60
C GLN A 36 6.96 -4.90 -17.31
N LYS A 37 6.89 -6.04 -16.60
CA LYS A 37 6.46 -7.33 -17.13
C LYS A 37 5.44 -7.99 -16.22
N PHE A 38 4.50 -8.70 -16.84
CA PHE A 38 3.56 -9.56 -16.14
C PHE A 38 4.14 -10.97 -16.03
N TYR A 39 3.94 -11.58 -14.88
CA TYR A 39 4.36 -12.94 -14.59
C TYR A 39 3.17 -13.76 -14.09
N ASN A 40 3.16 -15.03 -14.46
CA ASN A 40 2.19 -16.02 -13.99
C ASN A 40 2.89 -17.33 -13.63
N GLY A 41 2.52 -17.90 -12.50
CA GLY A 41 3.02 -19.16 -11.99
C GLY A 41 1.91 -20.01 -11.43
N VAL A 42 1.89 -21.28 -11.82
CA VAL A 42 1.08 -22.33 -11.21
C VAL A 42 2.04 -23.43 -10.80
N PHE A 43 2.14 -23.69 -9.51
CA PHE A 43 3.18 -24.53 -8.93
C PHE A 43 2.55 -25.58 -8.02
N THR A 44 2.99 -26.83 -8.15
CA THR A 44 2.73 -27.86 -7.14
C THR A 44 3.66 -27.60 -5.94
N LEU A 45 3.08 -27.55 -4.75
CA LEU A 45 3.81 -27.41 -3.50
C LEU A 45 4.13 -28.79 -2.91
N PRO A 46 5.24 -28.95 -2.16
CA PRO A 46 5.61 -30.23 -1.56
C PRO A 46 4.75 -30.51 -0.32
N TYR A 47 3.54 -31.03 -0.54
CA TYR A 47 2.53 -31.25 0.50
C TYR A 47 3.07 -32.03 1.72
N GLU A 48 3.74 -33.16 1.49
CA GLU A 48 4.30 -33.98 2.59
C GLU A 48 5.30 -33.20 3.46
N LYS A 49 6.16 -32.40 2.83
CA LYS A 49 7.14 -31.54 3.52
C LYS A 49 6.46 -30.43 4.31
N ILE A 50 5.34 -29.91 3.82
CA ILE A 50 4.52 -28.92 4.54
C ILE A 50 3.90 -29.54 5.79
N VAL A 51 3.27 -30.72 5.64
CA VAL A 51 2.65 -31.47 6.74
C VAL A 51 3.68 -31.76 7.83
N GLU A 52 4.83 -32.34 7.47
CA GLU A 52 5.91 -32.66 8.40
C GLU A 52 6.33 -31.43 9.22
N LYS A 53 6.55 -30.30 8.54
CA LYS A 53 7.01 -29.07 9.19
C LYS A 53 5.93 -28.41 10.03
N ALA A 54 4.66 -28.50 9.64
CA ALA A 54 3.56 -28.01 10.45
C ALA A 54 3.45 -28.80 11.77
N LEU A 55 3.61 -30.13 11.71
CA LEU A 55 3.66 -30.99 12.89
C LEU A 55 4.86 -30.64 13.79
N ASP A 56 6.05 -30.45 13.22
CA ASP A 56 7.25 -30.00 13.96
C ASP A 56 7.02 -28.66 14.67
N MET A 57 6.28 -27.75 14.05
CA MET A 57 5.93 -26.43 14.62
C MET A 57 4.82 -26.51 15.70
N GLY A 58 4.29 -27.71 15.96
CA GLY A 58 3.19 -27.95 16.89
C GLY A 58 1.89 -27.30 16.44
N ILE A 59 1.73 -27.09 15.13
CA ILE A 59 0.50 -26.60 14.50
C ILE A 59 -0.46 -27.78 14.39
N LYS A 60 -1.62 -27.63 15.01
CA LYS A 60 -2.76 -28.54 14.87
C LYS A 60 -3.82 -27.75 14.13
N ASN A 61 -4.44 -28.36 13.11
CA ASN A 61 -5.50 -27.69 12.35
C ASN A 61 -6.80 -27.68 13.16
N ASP A 62 -6.79 -26.97 14.28
CA ASP A 62 -7.99 -26.60 14.99
C ASP A 62 -8.22 -25.10 14.73
N TYR A 63 -9.38 -24.77 14.16
CA TYR A 63 -9.81 -23.40 13.86
C TYR A 63 -9.98 -22.53 15.11
N THR A 64 -9.78 -23.11 16.30
CA THR A 64 -9.90 -22.46 17.61
C THR A 64 -8.55 -22.01 18.19
N SER A 65 -7.43 -22.41 17.57
CA SER A 65 -6.09 -22.14 18.08
C SER A 65 -5.45 -21.01 17.31
N ASN A 66 -4.72 -20.15 18.03
CA ASN A 66 -3.88 -19.11 17.45
C ASN A 66 -2.63 -19.68 16.75
N LYS A 67 -2.63 -20.94 16.31
CA LYS A 67 -1.49 -21.67 15.73
C LYS A 67 -1.75 -21.92 14.25
N ILE A 68 -1.75 -20.86 13.46
CA ILE A 68 -1.99 -20.92 12.02
C ILE A 68 -0.64 -21.07 11.30
N LEU A 69 -0.59 -21.87 10.22
CA LEU A 69 0.56 -21.91 9.33
C LEU A 69 0.43 -20.78 8.29
N HIS A 70 1.38 -19.86 8.27
CA HIS A 70 1.46 -18.77 7.30
C HIS A 70 2.31 -19.15 6.10
N PHE A 71 1.75 -18.99 4.90
CA PHE A 71 2.48 -19.11 3.64
C PHE A 71 2.92 -17.74 3.15
N ILE A 72 4.17 -17.64 2.70
CA ILE A 72 4.75 -16.41 2.18
C ILE A 72 5.33 -16.71 0.80
N ALA A 73 4.77 -16.09 -0.23
CA ALA A 73 5.33 -16.07 -1.57
C ALA A 73 6.23 -14.84 -1.74
N GLU A 74 7.55 -15.05 -1.78
CA GLU A 74 8.53 -14.02 -2.06
C GLU A 74 8.85 -14.02 -3.55
N VAL A 75 8.30 -13.03 -4.26
CA VAL A 75 8.62 -12.82 -5.68
C VAL A 75 9.97 -12.12 -5.83
N GLN A 76 10.75 -12.60 -6.79
CA GLN A 76 12.11 -12.15 -7.08
C GLN A 76 12.24 -11.76 -8.56
N PRO A 77 13.31 -11.04 -8.96
CA PRO A 77 13.52 -10.63 -10.34
C PRO A 77 13.48 -11.81 -11.31
N LYS A 78 13.06 -11.54 -12.56
CA LYS A 78 12.99 -12.51 -13.65
C LYS A 78 12.01 -13.65 -13.38
N GLY A 79 10.92 -13.40 -12.64
CA GLY A 79 9.84 -14.37 -12.43
C GLY A 79 10.12 -15.45 -11.38
N LYS A 80 11.20 -15.35 -10.60
CA LYS A 80 11.50 -16.33 -9.54
C LYS A 80 10.54 -16.15 -8.35
N VAL A 81 10.13 -17.25 -7.72
CA VAL A 81 9.29 -17.24 -6.52
C VAL A 81 9.86 -18.19 -5.49
N ALA A 82 10.21 -17.70 -4.30
CA ALA A 82 10.51 -18.54 -3.16
C ALA A 82 9.26 -18.64 -2.28
N VAL A 83 8.84 -19.86 -1.94
CA VAL A 83 7.69 -20.06 -1.04
C VAL A 83 8.22 -20.53 0.30
N TRP A 84 7.76 -19.84 1.35
CA TRP A 84 8.11 -20.09 2.72
C TRP A 84 6.87 -20.42 3.54
N ILE A 85 7.07 -21.19 4.60
CA ILE A 85 6.10 -21.39 5.67
C ILE A 85 6.67 -20.88 6.98
N GLN A 86 5.81 -20.36 7.84
CA GLN A 86 6.15 -20.00 9.21
C GLN A 86 4.95 -20.22 10.10
N LYS A 87 5.20 -20.45 11.39
CA LYS A 87 4.13 -20.39 12.38
C LYS A 87 3.69 -18.94 12.54
N PHE A 88 2.38 -18.71 12.54
CA PHE A 88 1.85 -17.39 12.86
C PHE A 88 1.99 -17.15 14.36
N ASN A 89 2.68 -16.06 14.70
CA ASN A 89 2.70 -15.48 16.02
C ASN A 89 2.56 -13.97 15.87
N LYS A 90 1.88 -13.31 16.81
CA LYS A 90 1.68 -11.84 16.82
C LYS A 90 2.99 -11.07 16.74
N ASP A 91 4.06 -11.62 17.33
CA ASP A 91 5.37 -10.98 17.35
C ASP A 91 6.23 -11.30 16.11
N ASN A 92 5.76 -12.20 15.23
CA ASN A 92 6.40 -12.57 13.97
C ASN A 92 7.90 -12.95 14.10
N THR A 93 8.30 -13.49 15.25
CA THR A 93 9.69 -13.85 15.58
C THR A 93 10.08 -15.28 15.18
N ASP A 94 9.11 -16.07 14.70
CA ASP A 94 9.34 -17.45 14.33
C ASP A 94 10.17 -17.58 13.04
N LEU A 95 10.98 -18.64 12.98
CA LEU A 95 11.84 -18.91 11.82
C LEU A 95 11.00 -19.29 10.59
N LYS A 96 11.30 -18.62 9.46
CA LYS A 96 10.75 -18.98 8.15
C LYS A 96 11.45 -20.21 7.58
N PHE A 97 10.69 -21.16 7.09
CA PHE A 97 11.19 -22.36 6.43
C PHE A 97 10.85 -22.36 4.95
N LYS A 98 11.86 -22.48 4.08
CA LYS A 98 11.66 -22.49 2.62
C LYS A 98 11.16 -23.86 2.17
N ILE A 99 9.94 -23.90 1.64
CA ILE A 99 9.37 -25.15 1.12
C ILE A 99 9.79 -25.40 -0.33
N GLY A 100 9.96 -24.34 -1.13
CA GLY A 100 10.39 -24.49 -2.53
C GLY A 100 10.83 -23.19 -3.19
N THR A 101 11.40 -23.33 -4.39
CA THR A 101 11.70 -22.21 -5.30
C THR A 101 11.18 -22.57 -6.67
N TYR A 102 10.48 -21.65 -7.30
CA TYR A 102 9.75 -21.85 -8.52
C TYR A 102 10.06 -20.74 -9.53
N GLN A 103 9.75 -21.00 -10.79
CA GLN A 103 9.99 -20.08 -11.89
C GLN A 103 8.66 -19.81 -12.61
N ALA A 104 8.13 -18.62 -12.44
CA ALA A 104 6.99 -18.14 -13.22
C ALA A 104 7.42 -17.82 -14.65
N LYS A 105 6.43 -17.81 -15.54
CA LYS A 105 6.62 -17.43 -16.93
C LYS A 105 6.19 -15.98 -17.10
N GLU A 106 6.97 -15.24 -17.88
CA GLU A 106 6.52 -13.95 -18.42
C GLU A 106 5.30 -14.20 -19.29
N ILE A 107 4.27 -13.38 -19.14
CA ILE A 107 3.05 -13.44 -19.92
C ILE A 107 2.79 -12.09 -20.59
N LYS A 108 2.14 -12.14 -21.75
CA LYS A 108 1.49 -10.94 -22.30
C LYS A 108 0.21 -10.72 -21.50
N GLY A 109 0.10 -9.59 -20.84
CA GLY A 109 -1.05 -9.24 -20.01
C GLY A 109 -1.32 -7.76 -20.05
N THR A 110 -2.51 -7.39 -19.60
CA THR A 110 -2.90 -6.02 -19.28
C THR A 110 -3.27 -5.97 -17.80
N TRP A 111 -3.53 -4.78 -17.27
CA TRP A 111 -3.96 -4.62 -15.89
C TRP A 111 -5.23 -5.41 -15.52
N HIS A 112 -6.05 -5.76 -16.51
CA HIS A 112 -7.25 -6.58 -16.34
C HIS A 112 -6.98 -7.97 -15.76
N ILE A 113 -5.72 -8.46 -15.75
CA ILE A 113 -5.42 -9.72 -15.05
C ILE A 113 -5.63 -9.63 -13.52
N PHE A 114 -5.79 -8.41 -12.97
CA PHE A 114 -6.07 -8.13 -11.58
C PHE A 114 -7.52 -7.67 -11.33
N ASP A 115 -8.32 -7.52 -12.38
CA ASP A 115 -9.73 -7.13 -12.24
C ASP A 115 -10.56 -8.39 -11.94
N ASP A 116 -10.73 -8.67 -10.65
CA ASP A 116 -11.50 -9.80 -10.14
C ASP A 116 -13.02 -9.50 -10.07
N ARG A 117 -13.47 -8.48 -10.82
CA ARG A 117 -14.84 -7.95 -10.85
C ARG A 117 -15.47 -8.16 -12.23
N SER A 118 -16.77 -8.43 -12.23
CA SER A 118 -17.62 -8.85 -13.35
C SER A 118 -17.24 -8.28 -14.73
N GLU A 119 -17.47 -9.11 -15.76
CA GLU A 119 -17.32 -8.89 -17.22
C GLU A 119 -17.90 -7.57 -17.80
N THR A 120 -18.45 -6.70 -16.96
CA THR A 120 -19.09 -5.43 -17.33
C THR A 120 -18.13 -4.24 -17.38
N ASP A 121 -16.94 -4.30 -16.77
CA ASP A 121 -16.00 -3.17 -16.72
C ASP A 121 -15.01 -3.19 -17.90
N THR A 122 -15.54 -3.06 -19.11
CA THR A 122 -14.82 -3.36 -20.37
C THR A 122 -13.90 -2.25 -20.88
N ILE A 123 -13.71 -1.12 -20.18
CA ILE A 123 -12.93 0.01 -20.74
C ILE A 123 -12.14 0.82 -19.69
N SER A 124 -11.53 0.18 -18.69
CA SER A 124 -10.44 0.85 -17.96
C SER A 124 -9.13 0.66 -18.74
N ASN A 125 -8.86 1.54 -19.71
CA ASN A 125 -7.55 1.63 -20.37
C ASN A 125 -6.49 2.11 -19.36
N ILE A 126 -6.11 1.25 -18.43
CA ILE A 126 -5.12 1.57 -17.40
C ILE A 126 -3.77 1.74 -18.09
N ASN A 127 -3.26 2.97 -18.03
CA ASN A 127 -1.96 3.31 -18.57
C ASN A 127 -0.85 2.71 -17.68
N ILE A 128 -0.25 1.59 -18.12
CA ILE A 128 0.84 0.91 -17.40
C ILE A 128 2.01 1.85 -17.14
N ALA A 129 2.42 2.65 -18.14
CA ALA A 129 3.53 3.58 -17.99
C ALA A 129 3.26 4.62 -16.90
N GLN A 130 2.01 5.08 -16.78
CA GLN A 130 1.60 5.96 -15.70
C GLN A 130 1.64 5.27 -14.32
N LYS A 131 1.13 4.03 -14.20
CA LYS A 131 1.21 3.26 -12.94
C LYS A 131 2.65 3.02 -12.54
N VAL A 132 3.52 2.68 -13.49
CA VAL A 132 4.97 2.53 -13.27
C VAL A 132 5.58 3.84 -12.77
N ALA A 133 5.24 4.96 -13.41
CA ALA A 133 5.73 6.27 -13.00
C ALA A 133 5.29 6.64 -11.56
N LEU A 134 4.03 6.40 -11.20
CA LEU A 134 3.53 6.65 -9.84
C LEU A 134 4.31 5.87 -8.76
N VAL A 135 4.71 4.64 -9.07
CA VAL A 135 5.39 3.75 -8.12
C VAL A 135 6.90 4.01 -8.07
N LEU A 136 7.53 4.27 -9.21
CA LEU A 136 8.99 4.30 -9.33
C LEU A 136 9.59 5.70 -9.43
N GLU A 137 8.86 6.70 -9.93
CA GLU A 137 9.42 8.05 -10.01
C GLU A 137 9.67 8.60 -8.62
N GLN A 138 10.85 9.18 -8.46
CA GLN A 138 11.25 9.77 -7.21
C GLN A 138 11.24 11.28 -7.31
N HIS A 139 10.45 11.91 -6.45
CA HIS A 139 10.34 13.34 -6.31
C HIS A 139 10.56 13.68 -4.84
N ARG A 140 11.58 14.49 -4.55
CA ARG A 140 11.92 14.86 -3.17
C ARG A 140 11.00 15.98 -2.70
N TYR A 141 10.33 15.82 -1.55
CA TYR A 141 9.52 16.87 -0.93
C TYR A 141 9.44 16.74 0.60
N LYS A 142 9.14 17.84 1.29
CA LYS A 142 8.81 17.87 2.72
C LYS A 142 7.30 17.89 2.91
N LEU A 143 6.82 17.41 4.05
CA LEU A 143 5.43 17.51 4.47
C LEU A 143 5.30 18.64 5.49
N ASP A 144 4.32 19.53 5.31
CA ASP A 144 3.96 20.55 6.30
C ASP A 144 2.49 20.46 6.69
N ILE A 145 2.20 20.23 7.97
CA ILE A 145 0.84 20.12 8.51
C ILE A 145 0.54 21.34 9.36
N LYS A 146 -0.38 22.18 8.88
CA LYS A 146 -0.84 23.40 9.54
C LYS A 146 -2.21 23.13 10.18
N LEU A 147 -2.23 23.15 11.50
CA LEU A 147 -3.45 22.95 12.31
C LEU A 147 -3.91 24.28 12.92
N PRO A 148 -5.20 24.42 13.28
CA PRO A 148 -5.71 25.60 13.96
C PRO A 148 -5.01 25.84 15.31
N ASN A 149 -5.02 27.10 15.75
CA ASN A 149 -4.32 27.49 16.97
C ASN A 149 -4.78 26.69 18.20
N GLY A 150 -3.81 26.10 18.90
CA GLY A 150 -4.04 25.28 20.09
C GLY A 150 -4.48 23.84 19.81
N TYR A 151 -4.53 23.42 18.55
CA TYR A 151 -4.67 22.01 18.18
C TYR A 151 -3.30 21.34 18.01
N SER A 152 -3.26 20.04 18.24
CA SER A 152 -2.07 19.22 18.05
C SER A 152 -2.41 17.98 17.23
N LEU A 153 -1.46 17.55 16.40
CA LEU A 153 -1.54 16.27 15.72
C LEU A 153 -1.58 15.16 16.79
N ARG A 154 -2.40 14.13 16.60
CA ARG A 154 -2.46 12.96 17.49
C ARG A 154 -1.85 11.76 16.82
N ASP A 155 -2.30 11.49 15.61
CA ASP A 155 -1.86 10.37 14.79
C ASP A 155 -1.96 10.75 13.31
N SER A 156 -1.14 10.10 12.49
CA SER A 156 -1.19 10.26 11.04
C SER A 156 -0.58 9.07 10.33
N SER A 157 -1.21 8.69 9.22
CA SER A 157 -0.63 7.78 8.24
C SER A 157 -0.56 8.46 6.88
N PHE A 158 0.53 8.19 6.16
CA PHE A 158 0.78 8.71 4.84
C PHE A 158 1.05 7.54 3.89
N ASP A 159 0.14 7.34 2.95
CA ASP A 159 0.23 6.26 1.98
C ASP A 159 0.92 6.78 0.71
N LEU A 160 1.93 6.05 0.26
CA LEU A 160 2.67 6.36 -0.96
C LEU A 160 2.32 5.33 -2.05
N PHE A 161 2.34 5.74 -3.32
CA PHE A 161 1.99 4.85 -4.43
C PHE A 161 2.87 3.59 -4.51
N ASN A 162 4.09 3.65 -3.99
CA ASN A 162 4.99 2.50 -3.90
C ASN A 162 4.66 1.51 -2.77
N GLN A 163 3.47 1.63 -2.15
CA GLN A 163 2.97 0.78 -1.08
C GLN A 163 3.72 0.93 0.25
N LYS A 164 4.52 1.98 0.40
CA LYS A 164 5.04 2.36 1.71
C LYS A 164 3.99 3.17 2.44
N ILE A 165 3.81 2.85 3.72
CA ILE A 165 3.00 3.61 4.65
C ILE A 165 3.95 4.22 5.67
N CYS A 166 3.80 5.52 5.91
CA CYS A 166 4.58 6.22 6.93
C CYS A 166 3.65 6.68 8.04
N PHE A 167 3.96 6.27 9.27
CA PHE A 167 3.21 6.66 10.47
C PHE A 167 3.97 7.73 11.24
N PHE A 168 3.28 8.80 11.63
CA PHE A 168 3.88 9.89 12.38
C PHE A 168 3.03 10.31 13.56
N ASN A 169 3.72 10.65 14.66
CA ASN A 169 3.15 11.37 15.80
C ASN A 169 3.82 12.75 15.94
N GLN A 170 3.34 13.53 16.91
CA GLN A 170 3.51 14.98 17.11
C GLN A 170 4.81 15.66 16.66
N SER A 171 5.98 15.01 16.68
CA SER A 171 7.27 15.63 16.34
C SER A 171 8.02 14.99 15.17
N LYS A 172 7.65 13.80 14.70
CA LYS A 172 8.52 13.03 13.78
C LYS A 172 8.46 13.48 12.32
N TRP A 173 7.43 14.20 11.91
CA TRP A 173 7.18 14.46 10.48
C TRP A 173 7.89 15.71 9.93
N LYS A 174 8.24 16.70 10.77
CA LYS A 174 8.75 18.02 10.31
C LYS A 174 10.04 17.95 9.49
N ASP A 175 10.89 16.97 9.80
CA ASP A 175 12.17 16.77 9.10
C ASP A 175 12.13 15.60 8.12
N THR A 176 10.96 14.98 7.93
CA THR A 176 10.82 13.84 7.02
C THR A 176 10.84 14.31 5.57
N ILE A 177 11.81 13.79 4.82
CA ILE A 177 11.89 13.97 3.37
C ILE A 177 11.29 12.73 2.71
N PHE A 178 10.24 12.95 1.93
CA PHE A 178 9.63 11.93 1.09
C PHE A 178 10.26 11.94 -0.28
N ASN A 179 10.40 10.75 -0.86
CA ASN A 179 10.94 10.58 -2.21
C ASN A 179 9.91 9.97 -3.17
N PHE A 180 8.76 9.49 -2.70
CA PHE A 180 7.78 8.81 -3.54
C PHE A 180 6.47 9.57 -3.51
N LEU A 181 5.71 9.47 -4.60
CA LEU A 181 4.50 10.24 -4.78
C LEU A 181 3.41 9.87 -3.75
N PRO A 182 2.70 10.86 -3.19
CA PRO A 182 1.64 10.64 -2.23
C PRO A 182 0.42 10.01 -2.89
N GLN A 183 -0.12 8.95 -2.30
CA GLN A 183 -1.36 8.31 -2.70
C GLN A 183 -2.55 8.82 -1.87
N GLY A 184 -2.33 9.00 -0.57
CA GLY A 184 -3.35 9.48 0.35
C GLY A 184 -2.81 9.64 1.76
N PHE A 185 -3.67 10.10 2.67
CA PHE A 185 -3.34 10.19 4.08
C PHE A 185 -4.57 10.05 4.96
N ASP A 186 -4.31 9.71 6.22
CA ASP A 186 -5.24 9.83 7.33
C ASP A 186 -4.61 10.72 8.40
N LEU A 187 -5.35 11.71 8.86
CA LEU A 187 -4.92 12.62 9.93
C LEU A 187 -5.91 12.56 11.07
N THR A 188 -5.39 12.45 12.29
CA THR A 188 -6.14 12.67 13.52
C THR A 188 -5.50 13.80 14.32
N TRP A 189 -6.29 14.81 14.69
CA TRP A 189 -5.83 15.95 15.49
C TRP A 189 -6.86 16.35 16.54
N GLY A 190 -6.45 17.13 17.53
CA GLY A 190 -7.37 17.52 18.60
C GLY A 190 -6.81 18.53 19.60
N LYS A 191 -7.72 19.01 20.46
CA LYS A 191 -7.45 19.91 21.58
C LYS A 191 -8.22 19.42 22.81
N GLY A 192 -7.50 19.05 23.86
CA GLY A 192 -8.09 18.39 25.03
C GLY A 192 -8.80 17.09 24.63
N ASN A 193 -10.09 17.00 24.96
CA ASN A 193 -10.94 15.83 24.67
C ASN A 193 -11.66 15.91 23.30
N LYS A 194 -11.47 16.98 22.53
CA LYS A 194 -12.07 17.10 21.19
C LYS A 194 -11.08 16.59 20.16
N ASN A 195 -11.47 15.56 19.42
CA ASN A 195 -10.67 14.95 18.36
C ASN A 195 -11.41 14.96 17.02
N PHE A 196 -10.64 15.10 15.96
CA PHE A 196 -11.09 15.15 14.58
C PHE A 196 -10.25 14.18 13.77
N ARG A 197 -10.87 13.57 12.77
CA ARG A 197 -10.19 12.69 11.81
C ARG A 197 -10.59 13.04 10.39
N ALA A 198 -9.64 12.95 9.47
CA ALA A 198 -9.89 13.14 8.05
C ALA A 198 -8.98 12.23 7.21
N GLY A 199 -9.58 11.64 6.18
CA GLY A 199 -8.86 11.00 5.09
C GLY A 199 -8.78 11.94 3.88
N PHE A 200 -7.73 11.80 3.09
CA PHE A 200 -7.61 12.46 1.79
C PHE A 200 -6.98 11.50 0.78
N CYS A 201 -7.53 11.49 -0.43
CA CYS A 201 -7.10 10.58 -1.49
C CYS A 201 -6.73 11.39 -2.73
N PHE A 202 -5.53 11.21 -3.25
CA PHE A 202 -5.08 11.97 -4.42
C PHE A 202 -5.61 11.36 -5.73
N TYR A 203 -5.90 12.21 -6.71
CA TYR A 203 -6.04 11.78 -8.09
C TYR A 203 -4.67 11.46 -8.71
N GLU A 204 -4.53 10.25 -9.26
CA GLU A 204 -3.29 9.73 -9.82
C GLU A 204 -2.69 10.66 -10.90
N ASN A 205 -3.53 11.15 -11.82
CA ASN A 205 -3.12 12.05 -12.90
C ASN A 205 -2.65 13.41 -12.37
N GLU A 206 -3.31 13.92 -11.35
CA GLU A 206 -3.07 15.25 -10.80
C GLU A 206 -1.72 15.29 -10.08
N VAL A 207 -1.46 14.31 -9.21
CA VAL A 207 -0.18 14.18 -8.50
C VAL A 207 0.97 14.00 -9.47
N LEU A 208 0.87 13.04 -10.41
CA LEU A 208 1.98 12.79 -11.33
C LEU A 208 2.30 14.02 -12.18
N LYS A 209 1.27 14.72 -12.68
CA LYS A 209 1.44 15.94 -13.47
C LYS A 209 2.02 17.08 -12.63
N ALA A 210 1.52 17.29 -11.41
CA ALA A 210 1.97 18.35 -10.53
C ALA A 210 3.45 18.20 -10.17
N PHE A 211 3.85 17.00 -9.70
CA PHE A 211 5.23 16.73 -9.33
C PHE A 211 6.17 16.79 -10.53
N ARG A 212 5.83 16.20 -11.68
CA ARG A 212 6.66 16.33 -12.90
C ARG A 212 6.81 17.77 -13.40
N LYS A 213 5.77 18.59 -13.27
CA LYS A 213 5.80 20.00 -13.69
C LYS A 213 6.76 20.81 -12.82
N GLU A 214 6.70 20.60 -11.51
CA GLU A 214 7.49 21.40 -10.56
C GLU A 214 8.90 20.83 -10.33
N TYR A 215 9.08 19.53 -10.56
CA TYR A 215 10.38 18.86 -10.47
C TYR A 215 11.14 19.00 -11.79
N THR A 216 11.93 20.08 -11.91
CA THR A 216 12.83 20.28 -13.06
C THR A 216 14.12 19.51 -12.83
N THR A 217 14.24 18.35 -13.48
CA THR A 217 15.41 17.48 -13.41
C THR A 217 16.67 18.22 -13.89
N LYS A 218 17.62 18.49 -12.97
CA LYS A 218 19.04 18.03 -13.05
C LYS A 218 20.03 18.75 -12.13
N GLU A 219 19.67 19.87 -11.48
CA GLU A 219 20.63 20.63 -10.67
C GLU A 219 20.04 21.14 -9.35
N SER A 220 19.78 20.26 -8.39
CA SER A 220 19.66 20.67 -7.00
C SER A 220 19.67 19.46 -6.06
N SER A 221 20.84 19.23 -5.46
CA SER A 221 21.04 18.32 -4.33
C SER A 221 20.41 18.82 -3.02
N GLN A 222 19.52 19.81 -3.07
CA GLN A 222 18.95 20.46 -1.89
C GLN A 222 17.47 20.11 -1.78
N ALA A 223 17.12 19.38 -0.72
CA ALA A 223 15.79 18.88 -0.41
C ALA A 223 14.78 19.95 0.02
N GLU A 224 14.92 21.20 -0.47
CA GLU A 224 14.19 22.38 0.02
C GLU A 224 13.23 23.01 -1.01
N GLU A 225 13.09 22.44 -2.20
CA GLU A 225 12.32 23.09 -3.29
C GLU A 225 10.81 22.77 -3.29
N LEU A 226 10.37 21.62 -2.77
CA LEU A 226 8.95 21.23 -2.75
C LEU A 226 8.44 20.94 -1.34
N ILE A 227 7.29 21.53 -1.00
CA ILE A 227 6.58 21.31 0.26
C ILE A 227 5.14 20.91 -0.06
N LEU A 228 4.69 19.77 0.45
CA LEU A 228 3.31 19.36 0.45
C LEU A 228 2.65 19.87 1.74
N GLU A 229 1.83 20.91 1.62
CA GLU A 229 1.13 21.53 2.74
C GLU A 229 -0.26 20.93 2.92
N LEU A 230 -0.58 20.49 4.14
CA LEU A 230 -1.90 20.07 4.59
C LEU A 230 -2.41 21.12 5.57
N ILE A 231 -3.43 21.89 5.16
CA ILE A 231 -3.93 23.03 5.93
C ILE A 231 -5.34 22.72 6.40
N VAL A 232 -5.50 22.52 7.70
CA VAL A 232 -6.81 22.37 8.34
C VAL A 232 -7.33 23.77 8.70
N ASN A 233 -8.55 24.08 8.30
CA ASN A 233 -9.14 25.39 8.58
C ASN A 233 -9.55 25.55 10.06
N ASP A 234 -9.77 26.78 10.51
CA ASP A 234 -10.08 27.07 11.93
C ASP A 234 -11.37 26.40 12.44
N ASN A 235 -12.31 26.12 11.53
CA ASN A 235 -13.57 25.44 11.85
C ASN A 235 -13.42 23.92 11.99
N ASN A 236 -12.28 23.34 11.60
CA ASN A 236 -12.02 21.90 11.58
C ASN A 236 -13.05 21.12 10.74
N ASP A 237 -13.51 21.69 9.62
CA ASP A 237 -14.44 21.06 8.68
C ASP A 237 -13.86 20.91 7.26
N GLU A 238 -12.70 21.52 6.98
CA GLU A 238 -12.02 21.41 5.69
C GLU A 238 -10.49 21.23 5.84
N ILE A 239 -9.93 20.41 4.93
CA ILE A 239 -8.47 20.30 4.70
C ILE A 239 -8.18 20.74 3.27
N LYS A 240 -7.29 21.72 3.12
CA LYS A 240 -6.71 22.13 1.84
C LYS A 240 -5.33 21.51 1.67
N VAL A 241 -5.10 20.89 0.51
CA VAL A 241 -3.84 20.20 0.20
C VAL A 241 -3.15 20.92 -0.95
N ILE A 242 -1.91 21.37 -0.73
CA ILE A 242 -1.18 22.23 -1.68
C ILE A 242 0.23 21.68 -1.89
N LEU A 243 0.66 21.50 -3.15
CA LEU A 243 2.09 21.41 -3.48
C LEU A 243 2.62 22.81 -3.72
N ARG A 244 3.54 23.27 -2.86
CA ARG A 244 4.24 24.54 -2.99
C ARG A 244 5.66 24.30 -3.51
N ASN A 245 6.04 25.02 -4.55
CA ASN A 245 7.42 25.15 -4.98
C ASN A 245 8.00 26.45 -4.37
N THR A 246 8.93 26.31 -3.42
CA THR A 246 9.49 27.45 -2.67
C THR A 246 10.39 28.34 -3.52
N LYS A 247 10.88 27.84 -4.65
CA LYS A 247 11.76 28.56 -5.57
C LYS A 247 11.00 29.40 -6.58
N THR A 248 9.93 28.84 -7.15
CA THR A 248 9.10 29.51 -8.16
C THR A 248 7.90 30.23 -7.56
N ASN A 249 7.61 29.98 -6.26
CA ASN A 249 6.37 30.35 -5.58
C ASN A 249 5.11 29.77 -6.26
N ALA A 250 5.25 28.74 -7.10
CA ALA A 250 4.11 28.06 -7.69
C ALA A 250 3.35 27.27 -6.62
N GLU A 251 2.03 27.31 -6.69
CA GLU A 251 1.12 26.54 -5.84
C GLU A 251 0.19 25.71 -6.71
N ILE A 252 0.06 24.43 -6.36
CA ILE A 252 -0.90 23.51 -6.98
C ILE A 252 -1.80 22.95 -5.89
N ILE A 253 -3.10 23.23 -5.97
CA ILE A 253 -4.10 22.74 -5.02
C ILE A 253 -4.65 21.41 -5.53
N PHE A 254 -4.60 20.38 -4.70
CA PHE A 254 -5.12 19.06 -5.05
C PHE A 254 -6.59 18.91 -4.68
N LYS A 255 -7.32 18.13 -5.49
CA LYS A 255 -8.69 17.73 -5.19
C LYS A 255 -8.70 16.42 -4.41
N ASP A 256 -9.62 16.33 -3.45
CA ASP A 256 -9.84 15.10 -2.70
C ASP A 256 -10.73 14.13 -3.49
N LYS A 257 -10.14 13.02 -3.93
CA LYS A 257 -10.85 11.92 -4.59
C LYS A 257 -11.87 11.27 -3.65
N CYS A 258 -11.64 11.27 -2.35
CA CYS A 258 -12.53 10.64 -1.36
C CYS A 258 -13.78 11.48 -1.05
N LYS A 259 -13.70 12.82 -1.03
CA LYS A 259 -14.89 13.71 -0.98
C LYS A 259 -15.88 13.48 -2.12
N SER A 260 -15.39 13.10 -3.31
CA SER A 260 -16.30 12.81 -4.44
C SER A 260 -17.17 11.56 -4.21
N GLN A 261 -16.85 10.76 -3.18
CA GLN A 261 -17.54 9.51 -2.82
C GLN A 261 -18.31 9.60 -1.49
N PHE A 262 -17.99 10.57 -0.62
CA PHE A 262 -18.62 10.71 0.71
C PHE A 262 -18.87 12.18 1.09
N ASP A 263 -19.99 12.43 1.77
CA ASP A 263 -20.56 13.76 2.04
C ASP A 263 -19.75 14.64 3.03
N ARG A 264 -18.78 14.08 3.76
CA ARG A 264 -17.92 14.83 4.71
C ARG A 264 -16.50 14.28 4.74
N SER A 265 -15.50 15.17 4.66
CA SER A 265 -14.08 14.81 4.79
C SER A 265 -13.57 14.75 6.22
N ILE A 266 -14.24 15.43 7.17
CA ILE A 266 -13.81 15.50 8.56
C ILE A 266 -14.93 15.00 9.48
N ILE A 267 -14.56 14.11 10.39
CA ILE A 267 -15.46 13.52 11.38
C ILE A 267 -14.91 13.83 12.76
N GLN A 268 -15.76 14.37 13.63
CA GLN A 268 -15.46 14.49 15.05
C GLN A 268 -15.56 13.10 15.69
N ILE A 269 -14.49 12.65 16.35
CA ILE A 269 -14.44 11.34 17.02
C ILE A 269 -14.47 11.53 18.55
N ARG A 270 -15.08 10.56 19.24
CA ARG A 270 -15.18 10.54 20.71
C ARG A 270 -13.90 10.06 21.35
#